data_AF-A0A506QA74-F1
#
_entry.id   AF-A0A506QA74-F1
#
_cell.length_a   1.000
_cell.length_b   1.000
_cell.length_c   1.000
_cell.angle_alpha   90.00
_cell.angle_beta   90.00
_cell.angle_gamma   90.00
#
_symmetry.space_group_name_H-M   'P 1'
#
loop_
_entity.id
_entity.type
_entity.pdbx_description
1 polymer ?
#
loop_
_entity_poly.entity_id
_entity_poly.type
_entity_poly.pdbx_seq_one_letter_code
_entity_poly.pdbx_strand_id
1 'polypeptide(L)'
;MSSDELELVWNNIKAEARALADCEPMLASFFHATLLKHENLGSALSYMLANKLANPIMPAIAIREIVEEAYREDPSMILSA
;
A
#
# COMPACT_ATOMS: atom_id res chain seq x y z
N MET A 1 10.06 -11.54 -10.60
CA MET A 1 10.10 -10.11 -10.97
C MET A 1 11.41 -9.52 -10.47
N SER A 2 12.07 -8.67 -11.25
CA SER A 2 13.22 -7.91 -10.79
C SER A 2 12.78 -6.71 -9.92
N SER A 3 13.69 -6.12 -9.15
CA SER A 3 13.40 -4.91 -8.36
C SER A 3 12.90 -3.76 -9.25
N ASP A 4 13.44 -3.64 -10.46
CA ASP A 4 13.10 -2.59 -11.41
C ASP A 4 11.66 -2.75 -11.96
N GLU A 5 11.22 -3.99 -12.18
CA GLU A 5 9.84 -4.27 -12.60
C GLU A 5 8.83 -3.88 -11.51
N LEU A 6 9.17 -4.11 -10.23
CA LEU A 6 8.32 -3.74 -9.11
C LEU A 6 8.20 -2.22 -8.97
N GLU A 7 9.30 -1.48 -9.14
CA GLU A 7 9.29 -0.02 -9.14
C GLU A 7 8.47 0.53 -10.31
N LEU A 8 8.55 -0.09 -11.50
CA LEU A 8 7.74 0.30 -12.65
C LEU A 8 6.25 0.14 -12.38
N VAL A 9 5.83 -1.01 -11.83
CA VAL A 9 4.44 -1.26 -11.44
C VAL A 9 3.98 -0.24 -10.40
N TRP A 10 4.80 0.04 -9.38
CA TRP A 10 4.46 1.01 -8.36
C TRP A 10 4.31 2.43 -8.90
N ASN A 11 5.19 2.85 -9.81
CA ASN A 11 5.11 4.15 -10.45
C ASN A 11 3.83 4.29 -11.29
N ASN A 12 3.43 3.24 -12.00
CA ASN A 12 2.17 3.22 -12.75
C ASN A 12 0.97 3.36 -11.80
N ILE A 13 0.95 2.63 -10.68
CA ILE A 13 -0.11 2.74 -9.66
C ILE A 13 -0.18 4.17 -9.11
N LYS A 14 0.96 4.82 -8.81
CA LYS A 14 0.98 6.22 -8.35
C LYS A 14 0.44 7.18 -9.41
N ALA A 15 0.75 6.97 -10.68
CA ALA A 15 0.25 7.79 -11.77
C ALA A 15 -1.28 7.67 -11.91
N GLU A 16 -1.82 6.45 -11.88
CA GLU A 16 -3.26 6.17 -11.89
C GLU A 16 -3.96 6.78 -10.67
N ALA A 17 -3.39 6.59 -9.47
CA ALA A 17 -3.93 7.15 -8.25
C ALA A 17 -3.99 8.69 -8.25
N ARG A 18 -3.01 9.35 -8.90
CA ARG A 18 -3.02 10.80 -9.06
C ARG A 18 -4.16 11.24 -9.97
N ALA A 19 -4.31 10.60 -11.13
CA ALA A 19 -5.39 10.89 -12.05
C ALA A 19 -6.77 10.68 -11.41
N LEU A 20 -6.95 9.61 -10.64
CA LEU A 20 -8.19 9.33 -9.91
C LEU A 20 -8.47 10.37 -8.81
N ALA A 21 -7.44 10.78 -8.07
CA ALA A 21 -7.59 11.81 -7.04
C ALA A 21 -7.99 13.17 -7.64
N ASP A 22 -7.47 13.52 -8.82
CA ASP A 22 -7.81 14.76 -9.52
C ASP A 22 -9.24 14.71 -10.10
N CYS A 23 -9.68 13.54 -10.57
CA CYS A 23 -11.02 13.34 -11.11
C CYS A 23 -12.11 13.24 -10.02
N GLU A 24 -11.79 12.71 -8.85
CA GLU A 24 -12.76 12.44 -7.79
C GLU A 24 -12.34 13.04 -6.43
N PRO A 25 -12.69 14.32 -6.16
CA PRO A 25 -12.30 15.03 -4.94
C PRO A 25 -12.74 14.34 -3.64
N MET A 26 -13.86 13.61 -3.66
CA MET A 26 -14.37 12.87 -2.50
C MET A 26 -13.44 11.72 -2.08
N LEU A 27 -12.79 11.07 -3.05
CA LEU A 27 -11.84 9.98 -2.81
C LEU A 27 -10.38 10.43 -2.85
N ALA A 28 -10.12 11.70 -3.19
CA ALA A 28 -8.76 12.24 -3.25
C ALA A 28 -7.98 11.98 -1.96
N SER A 29 -8.57 12.23 -0.79
CA SER A 29 -7.93 11.95 0.50
C SER A 29 -7.68 10.46 0.73
N PHE A 30 -8.56 9.60 0.23
CA PHE A 30 -8.38 8.14 0.31
C PHE A 30 -7.18 7.70 -0.53
N PHE A 31 -7.11 8.06 -1.81
CA PHE A 31 -5.97 7.75 -2.68
C PHE A 31 -4.68 8.36 -2.15
N HIS A 32 -4.75 9.55 -1.55
CA HIS A 32 -3.59 10.16 -0.94
C HIS A 32 -3.07 9.35 0.26
N ALA A 33 -3.97 8.89 1.13
CA ALA A 33 -3.63 8.14 2.32
C ALA A 33 -3.16 6.71 2.01
N THR A 34 -3.73 6.04 1.01
CA THR A 34 -3.46 4.63 0.70
C THR A 34 -2.34 4.41 -0.30
N LEU A 35 -2.15 5.33 -1.24
CA LEU A 35 -1.20 5.15 -2.35
C LEU A 35 -0.17 6.29 -2.40
N LEU A 36 -0.60 7.53 -2.59
CA LEU A 36 0.31 8.62 -2.95
C LEU A 36 1.25 9.06 -1.82
N LYS A 37 0.92 8.76 -0.55
CA LYS A 37 1.77 9.02 0.62
C LYS A 37 2.90 7.99 0.77
N HIS A 38 2.83 6.85 0.08
CA HIS A 38 3.78 5.76 0.25
C HIS A 38 4.88 5.79 -0.82
N GLU A 39 6.08 5.33 -0.44
CA GLU A 39 7.26 5.33 -1.31
C GLU A 39 7.38 4.05 -2.14
N ASN A 40 6.82 2.93 -1.67
CA ASN A 40 6.86 1.64 -2.36
C ASN A 40 5.56 0.84 -2.17
N LEU A 41 5.38 -0.18 -3.01
CA LEU A 41 4.19 -1.05 -3.01
C LEU A 41 3.97 -1.74 -1.65
N GLY A 42 5.03 -2.26 -1.02
CA GLY A 42 4.93 -2.94 0.27
C GLY A 42 4.36 -2.05 1.38
N SER A 43 4.76 -0.77 1.41
CA SER A 43 4.26 0.20 2.40
C SER A 43 2.79 0.55 2.18
N ALA A 44 2.34 0.58 0.92
CA ALA A 44 0.94 0.82 0.59
C ALA A 44 0.07 -0.42 0.90
N LEU A 45 0.56 -1.62 0.56
CA LEU A 45 -0.08 -2.88 0.87
C LEU A 45 -0.25 -3.08 2.38
N SER A 46 0.79 -2.81 3.18
CA SER A 46 0.70 -2.92 4.64
C SER A 46 -0.39 -2.02 5.20
N TYR A 47 -0.49 -0.78 4.71
CA TYR A 47 -1.55 0.15 5.10
C TYR A 47 -2.94 -0.32 4.67
N MET A 48 -3.10 -0.80 3.44
CA MET A 48 -4.38 -1.29 2.94
C MET A 48 -4.85 -2.54 3.71
N LEU A 49 -3.98 -3.53 3.89
CA LEU A 49 -4.28 -4.76 4.63
C LEU A 49 -4.62 -4.45 6.10
N ALA A 50 -3.83 -3.59 6.74
CA ALA A 50 -4.08 -3.15 8.10
C ALA A 50 -5.48 -2.56 8.27
N ASN A 51 -5.89 -1.65 7.37
CA ASN A 51 -7.22 -1.05 7.44
C ASN A 51 -8.34 -2.03 7.10
N LYS A 52 -8.10 -3.02 6.23
CA LYS A 52 -9.10 -4.04 5.87
C LYS A 52 -9.30 -5.10 6.95
N LEU A 53 -8.25 -5.49 7.66
CA LEU A 53 -8.26 -6.53 8.69
C LEU A 53 -8.54 -5.97 10.10
N ALA A 54 -8.45 -4.65 10.27
CA ALA A 54 -8.69 -3.98 11.53
C ALA A 54 -10.07 -4.35 12.11
N ASN A 55 -10.07 -4.65 13.40
CA ASN A 55 -11.26 -4.98 14.15
C ASN A 55 -11.09 -4.53 15.62
N PRO A 56 -12.15 -4.57 16.45
CA PRO A 56 -12.06 -4.12 17.84
C PRO A 56 -11.03 -4.86 18.70
N ILE A 57 -10.63 -6.07 18.31
CA ILE A 57 -9.63 -6.88 19.02
C ILE A 57 -8.22 -6.48 18.57
N MET A 58 -8.03 -6.22 17.27
CA MET A 58 -6.75 -5.88 16.69
C MET A 58 -6.85 -4.60 15.82
N PRO A 59 -6.37 -3.45 16.33
CA PRO A 59 -6.44 -2.20 15.59
C PRO A 59 -5.49 -2.20 14.39
N ALA A 60 -5.79 -1.36 13.39
CA ALA A 60 -5.00 -1.26 12.15
C ALA A 60 -3.50 -1.05 12.41
N ILE A 61 -3.14 -0.27 13.42
CA ILE A 61 -1.73 -0.01 13.75
C ILE A 61 -0.97 -1.29 14.12
N ALA A 62 -1.58 -2.18 14.92
CA ALA A 62 -0.98 -3.44 15.34
C ALA A 62 -0.87 -4.41 14.16
N ILE A 63 -1.90 -4.49 13.31
CA ILE A 63 -1.86 -5.33 12.10
C ILE A 63 -0.75 -4.85 11.16
N ARG A 64 -0.62 -3.53 11.01
CA ARG A 64 0.39 -2.95 10.14
C ARG A 64 1.80 -3.33 10.57
N GLU A 65 2.09 -3.28 11.86
CA GLU A 65 3.40 -3.69 12.40
C GLU A 65 3.70 -5.16 12.05
N ILE A 66 2.74 -6.05 12.24
CA ILE A 66 2.88 -7.49 11.91
C ILE A 66 3.12 -7.70 10.40
N VAL A 67 2.36 -6.99 9.55
CA VAL A 67 2.52 -7.11 8.09
C VAL A 67 3.86 -6.53 7.62
N GLU A 68 4.31 -5.41 8.19
CA GLU A 68 5.62 -4.84 7.86
C GLU A 68 6.77 -5.75 8.32
N GLU A 69 6.62 -6.45 9.44
CA GLU A 69 7.56 -7.47 9.89
C GLU A 69 7.61 -8.66 8.92
N ALA A 70 6.45 -9.20 8.53
CA ALA A 70 6.36 -10.29 7.56
C ALA A 70 7.01 -9.93 6.21
N TYR A 71 6.78 -8.72 5.71
CA TYR A 71 7.42 -8.22 4.48
C TYR A 71 8.93 -8.00 4.61
N ARG A 72 9.43 -7.71 5.81
CA ARG A 72 10.86 -7.57 6.07
C ARG A 72 11.56 -8.93 6.11
N GLU A 73 10.90 -9.92 6.70
CA GLU A 73 11.40 -11.29 6.75
C GLU A 73 11.35 -11.99 5.38
N ASP A 74 10.25 -11.78 4.63
CA ASP A 74 10.07 -12.33 3.30
C ASP A 74 9.61 -11.26 2.27
N PRO A 75 10.57 -10.54 1.66
CA PRO A 75 10.26 -9.58 0.60
C PRO A 75 9.62 -10.20 -0.65
N SER A 76 9.70 -11.53 -0.82
CA SER A 76 9.07 -12.22 -1.97
C SER A 76 7.54 -12.17 -1.91
N MET A 77 6.97 -11.96 -0.71
CA MET A 77 5.53 -11.74 -0.54
C MET A 77 5.06 -10.48 -1.28
N ILE A 78 5.87 -9.41 -1.31
CA ILE A 78 5.55 -8.18 -2.04
C ILE A 78 5.62 -8.42 -3.56
N LEU A 79 6.59 -9.22 -4.01
CA LEU A 79 6.73 -9.58 -5.43
C LEU A 79 5.60 -10.47 -5.95
N SER A 80 4.89 -11.16 -5.05
CA SER A 80 3.81 -12.10 -5.38
C SER A 80 2.41 -11.48 -5.34
N ALA A 81 2.28 -10.29 -4.78
CA ALA A 81 1.01 -9.57 -4.57
C ALA A 81 0.47 -8.97 -5.87
#